data_AF-A0A3M1A0Y9-F1
#
_entry.id   AF-A0A3M1A0Y9-F1
#
_cell.length_a   1.000
_cell.length_b   1.000
_cell.length_c   1.000
_cell.angle_alpha   90.00
_cell.angle_beta   90.00
_cell.angle_gamma   90.00
#
_symmetry.space_group_name_H-M   'P 1'
#
loop_
_entity.id
_entity.type
_entity.pdbx_description
1 polymer ?
#
loop_
_entity_poly.entity_id
_entity_poly.type
_entity_poly.pdbx_seq_one_letter_code
_entity_poly.pdbx_strand_id
1 'polypeptide(L)'
;MWAFKWILAVIVILLVLGFALQNSSQQVKVVFVSNVWEVENVQLWMVIYVSFALGVIFWLVVSIFQVLNLKAEIRRLKKVNREMQHELDSLRNLPLSEEGPGLKIEGSEES
;
A
#
# COMPACT_ATOMS: atom_id res chain seq x y z
N MET A 1 12.53 17.93 -12.77
CA MET A 1 13.30 17.12 -13.73
C MET A 1 13.94 15.94 -13.00
N TRP A 2 13.87 14.73 -13.55
CA TRP A 2 14.37 13.49 -12.91
C TRP A 2 15.84 13.62 -12.47
N ALA A 3 16.68 14.28 -13.27
CA ALA A 3 18.08 14.55 -12.96
C ALA A 3 18.28 15.36 -11.65
N PHE A 4 17.45 16.37 -11.38
CA PHE A 4 17.56 17.18 -10.16
C PHE A 4 17.34 16.36 -8.88
N LYS A 5 16.40 15.40 -8.91
CA LYS A 5 16.17 14.48 -7.77
C LYS A 5 17.42 13.64 -7.48
N TRP A 6 18.09 13.14 -8.52
CA TRP A 6 19.30 12.32 -8.34
C TRP A 6 20.50 13.15 -7.89
N ILE A 7 20.68 14.35 -8.44
CA ILE A 7 21.73 15.28 -7.98
C ILE A 7 21.53 15.61 -6.50
N LEU A 8 20.29 15.93 -6.10
CA LEU A 8 19.98 16.20 -4.70
C LEU A 8 20.24 14.97 -3.81
N ALA A 9 19.89 13.76 -4.28
CA ALA A 9 20.16 12.53 -3.54
C ALA A 9 21.66 12.28 -3.34
N VAL A 10 22.49 12.51 -4.37
CA VAL A 10 23.96 12.40 -4.27
C VAL A 10 24.51 13.44 -3.28
N ILE A 11 24.02 14.68 -3.32
CA ILE A 11 24.43 15.73 -2.37
C ILE A 11 24.10 15.31 -0.94
N VAL A 12 22.89 14.81 -0.70
CA VAL A 12 22.49 14.33 0.64
C VAL A 12 23.39 13.17 1.09
N ILE A 13 23.69 12.21 0.21
CA ILE A 13 24.59 11.10 0.52
C ILE A 13 25.98 11.62 0.90
N LEU A 14 26.55 12.56 0.15
CA LEU A 14 27.86 13.13 0.43
C LEU A 14 27.88 13.87 1.78
N LEU A 15 26.82 14.63 2.10
CA LEU A 15 26.69 15.31 3.38
C LEU A 15 26.62 14.32 4.55
N VAL A 16 25.84 13.25 4.41
CA VAL A 16 25.74 12.20 5.44
C VAL A 16 27.08 11.48 5.61
N LEU A 17 27.76 11.16 4.51
CA LEU A 17 29.09 10.52 4.56
C LEU A 17 30.12 11.44 5.23
N GLY A 18 30.15 12.71 4.85
CA GLY A 18 31.05 13.70 5.45
C GLY A 18 30.80 13.87 6.94
N PHE A 19 29.52 13.96 7.35
CA PHE A 19 29.14 13.98 8.76
C PHE A 19 29.58 12.72 9.50
N ALA A 20 29.37 11.53 8.92
CA ALA A 20 29.76 10.27 9.53
C ALA A 20 31.29 10.16 9.73
N LEU A 21 32.07 10.59 8.74
CA LEU A 21 33.53 10.60 8.82
C LEU A 21 34.04 11.60 9.86
N GLN A 22 33.50 12.82 9.87
CA GLN A 22 33.91 13.85 10.84
C GLN A 22 33.62 13.44 12.29
N ASN A 23 32.57 12.64 12.51
CA ASN A 23 32.15 12.19 13.84
C ASN A 23 32.54 10.73 14.13
N SER A 24 33.43 10.12 13.32
CA SER A 24 33.70 8.68 13.41
C SER A 24 34.32 8.25 14.74
N SER A 25 35.12 9.11 15.36
CA SER A 25 35.74 8.87 16.67
C SER A 25 34.90 9.34 17.86
N GLN A 26 33.75 9.98 17.61
CA GLN A 26 32.90 10.51 18.67
C GLN A 26 32.22 9.36 19.41
N GLN A 27 32.33 9.39 20.74
CA GLN A 27 31.68 8.42 21.62
C GLN A 27 30.50 9.08 22.34
N VAL A 28 29.46 8.30 22.58
CA VAL A 28 28.23 8.74 23.24
C VAL A 28 27.79 7.73 24.30
N LYS A 29 27.06 8.23 25.29
CA LYS A 29 26.32 7.41 26.25
C LYS A 29 24.92 7.17 25.70
N VAL A 30 24.54 5.91 25.57
CA VAL A 30 23.20 5.50 25.16
C VAL A 30 22.41 5.11 26.39
N VAL A 31 21.33 5.82 26.68
CA VAL A 31 20.44 5.56 27.81
C VAL A 31 19.13 5.03 27.25
N PHE A 32 18.82 3.77 27.51
CA PHE A 32 17.53 3.16 27.15
C PHE A 32 16.50 3.38 28.27
N VAL A 33 16.92 3.13 29.50
CA VAL A 33 16.12 3.36 30.72
C VAL A 33 17.03 4.00 31.76
N SER A 34 16.68 5.20 32.20
CA SER A 34 17.45 5.96 33.19
C SER A 34 17.77 5.11 34.43
N ASN A 35 19.06 5.03 34.79
CA ASN A 35 19.58 4.27 35.93
C ASN A 35 19.40 2.73 35.90
N VAL A 36 18.93 2.16 34.79
CA VAL A 36 18.72 0.71 34.68
C VAL A 36 19.48 0.12 33.50
N TRP A 37 19.44 0.79 32.35
CA TRP A 37 20.08 0.31 31.14
C TRP A 37 20.73 1.45 30.36
N GLU A 38 22.03 1.57 30.57
CA GLU A 38 22.88 2.52 29.88
C GLU A 38 24.17 1.84 29.41
N VAL A 39 24.63 2.24 28.23
CA VAL A 39 25.87 1.77 27.63
C VAL A 39 26.74 2.98 27.36
N GLU A 40 27.92 3.00 27.96
CA GLU A 40 28.88 4.09 27.84
C GLU A 40 29.90 3.81 26.72
N ASN A 41 30.55 4.87 26.25
CA ASN A 41 31.64 4.81 25.26
C ASN A 41 31.28 4.13 23.94
N VAL A 42 30.01 4.24 23.51
CA VAL A 42 29.55 3.69 22.23
C VAL A 42 29.89 4.67 21.12
N GLN A 43 30.47 4.18 20.02
CA GLN A 43 30.78 5.03 18.87
C GLN A 43 29.48 5.56 18.24
N LEU A 44 29.38 6.87 18.02
CA LEU A 44 28.16 7.53 17.54
C LEU A 44 27.65 6.92 16.23
N TRP A 45 28.57 6.60 15.30
CA TRP A 45 28.21 6.00 14.02
C TRP A 45 27.52 4.63 14.19
N MET A 46 27.90 3.83 15.19
CA MET A 46 27.25 2.54 15.47
C MET A 46 25.80 2.74 15.92
N VAL A 47 25.57 3.73 16.79
CA VAL A 47 24.22 4.05 17.29
C VAL A 47 23.32 4.48 16.13
N ILE A 48 23.81 5.40 15.29
CA ILE A 48 23.09 5.86 14.10
C ILE A 48 22.80 4.68 13.16
N TYR A 49 23.79 3.85 12.89
CA TYR A 49 23.66 2.70 12.00
C TYR A 49 22.61 1.69 12.49
N VAL A 50 22.68 1.28 13.76
CA VAL A 50 21.74 0.32 14.35
C VAL A 50 20.32 0.92 14.38
N SER A 51 20.18 2.18 14.76
CA SER A 51 18.88 2.87 14.79
C SER A 51 18.25 2.94 13.40
N PHE A 52 19.05 3.26 12.38
CA PHE A 52 18.61 3.28 10.99
C PHE A 52 18.23 1.88 10.51
N ALA A 53 19.05 0.86 10.78
CA ALA A 53 18.77 -0.52 10.40
C ALA A 53 17.46 -1.03 11.02
N LEU A 54 17.22 -0.75 12.31
CA LEU A 54 15.96 -1.07 12.97
C LEU A 54 14.77 -0.35 12.34
N GLY A 55 14.92 0.93 11.99
CA GLY A 55 13.90 1.69 11.27
C GLY A 55 13.58 1.07 9.90
N VAL A 56 14.59 0.65 9.14
CA VAL A 56 14.41 -0.03 7.84
C VAL A 56 13.70 -1.37 8.01
N ILE A 57 14.11 -2.19 8.99
CA ILE A 57 13.46 -3.48 9.28
C ILE A 57 11.99 -3.25 9.66
N PHE A 58 11.72 -2.31 10.55
CA PHE A 58 10.36 -1.95 10.95
C PHE A 58 9.53 -1.50 9.75
N TRP A 59 10.07 -0.62 8.91
CA TRP A 59 9.41 -0.17 7.69
C TRP A 59 9.12 -1.32 6.73
N LEU A 60 10.05 -2.25 6.54
CA LEU A 60 9.83 -3.43 5.71
C LEU A 60 8.68 -4.30 6.23
N VAL A 61 8.64 -4.57 7.54
CA VAL A 61 7.55 -5.32 8.16
C VAL A 61 6.21 -4.64 7.92
N VAL A 62 6.12 -3.34 8.18
CA VAL A 62 4.90 -2.55 7.93
C VAL A 62 4.50 -2.57 6.45
N SER A 63 5.47 -2.44 5.55
CA SER A 63 5.25 -2.45 4.09
C SER A 63 4.70 -3.80 3.62
N ILE A 64 5.19 -4.92 4.15
CA ILE A 64 4.66 -6.26 3.85
C ILE A 64 3.17 -6.34 4.22
N PHE A 65 2.79 -5.91 5.43
CA PHE A 65 1.39 -5.91 5.84
C PHE A 65 0.51 -5.03 4.94
N GLN A 66 0.99 -3.85 4.55
CA GLN A 66 0.27 -2.98 3.61
C GLN A 66 0.06 -3.66 2.26
N VAL A 67 1.09 -4.30 1.70
CA VAL A 67 0.99 -5.01 0.42
C VAL A 67 0.00 -6.16 0.49
N LEU A 68 -0.03 -6.91 1.60
CA LEU A 68 -0.99 -7.99 1.81
C LEU A 68 -2.43 -7.47 1.87
N ASN A 69 -2.67 -6.41 2.63
CA ASN A 69 -3.98 -5.76 2.73
C ASN A 69 -4.45 -5.25 1.36
N LEU A 70 -3.56 -4.58 0.62
CA LEU A 70 -3.88 -4.05 -0.71
C LEU A 70 -4.21 -5.18 -1.70
N LYS A 71 -3.48 -6.30 -1.65
CA LYS A 71 -3.81 -7.49 -2.46
C LYS A 71 -5.18 -8.09 -2.09
N ALA A 72 -5.52 -8.12 -0.81
CA ALA A 72 -6.83 -8.60 -0.35
C ALA A 72 -7.96 -7.68 -0.83
N GLU A 73 -7.76 -6.37 -0.74
CA GLU A 73 -8.71 -5.36 -1.23
C GLU A 73 -8.92 -5.46 -2.75
N ILE A 74 -7.84 -5.60 -3.53
CA ILE A 74 -7.92 -5.82 -4.98
C ILE A 74 -8.75 -7.07 -5.29
N ARG A 75 -8.57 -8.17 -4.55
CA ARG A 75 -9.35 -9.40 -4.75
C ARG A 75 -10.83 -9.18 -4.44
N ARG A 76 -11.15 -8.47 -3.35
CA ARG A 76 -12.52 -8.12 -2.98
C ARG A 76 -13.17 -7.24 -4.05
N LEU A 77 -12.51 -6.17 -4.47
CA LEU A 77 -13.00 -5.26 -5.51
C LEU A 77 -13.25 -6.00 -6.84
N LYS A 78 -12.34 -6.90 -7.24
CA LYS A 78 -12.54 -7.73 -8.44
C LYS A 78 -13.73 -8.68 -8.32
N LYS A 79 -14.01 -9.23 -7.13
CA LYS A 79 -15.17 -10.09 -6.89
C LYS A 79 -16.46 -9.28 -7.02
N VAL A 80 -16.56 -8.15 -6.32
CA VAL A 80 -17.74 -7.26 -6.37
C VAL A 80 -18.01 -6.77 -7.79
N ASN A 81 -16.97 -6.38 -8.54
CA ASN A 81 -17.14 -5.95 -9.93
C ASN A 81 -17.73 -7.05 -10.81
N ARG A 82 -17.25 -8.31 -10.67
CA ARG A 82 -17.83 -9.45 -11.40
C ARG A 82 -19.28 -9.71 -11.02
N GLU A 83 -19.62 -9.65 -9.73
CA GLU A 83 -21.01 -9.82 -9.27
C GLU A 83 -21.93 -8.75 -9.87
N MET A 84 -21.52 -7.48 -9.83
CA MET A 84 -22.26 -6.38 -10.48
C MET A 84 -22.42 -6.57 -11.99
N GLN A 85 -21.38 -7.07 -12.68
CA GLN A 85 -21.49 -7.39 -14.11
C GLN A 85 -22.50 -8.50 -14.38
N HIS A 86 -22.50 -9.57 -13.55
CA HIS A 86 -23.48 -10.64 -13.64
C HIS A 86 -24.92 -10.16 -13.38
N GLU A 87 -25.12 -9.26 -12.43
CA GLU A 87 -26.44 -8.64 -12.18
C GLU A 87 -26.89 -7.76 -13.35
N LEU A 88 -25.98 -6.98 -13.93
CA LEU A 88 -26.32 -6.16 -15.09
C LEU A 88 -26.67 -7.03 -16.31
N ASP A 89 -25.91 -8.10 -16.55
CA ASP A 89 -26.18 -9.05 -17.63
C ASP A 89 -27.48 -9.82 -17.40
N SER A 90 -27.82 -10.20 -16.16
CA SER A 90 -29.08 -10.88 -15.85
C SER A 90 -30.28 -9.96 -16.00
N LEU A 91 -30.14 -8.67 -15.66
CA LEU A 91 -31.17 -7.66 -15.92
C LEU A 91 -31.33 -7.36 -17.42
N ARG A 92 -30.24 -7.38 -18.19
CA ARG A 92 -30.30 -7.21 -19.66
C ARG A 92 -30.93 -8.41 -20.34
N ASN A 93 -30.68 -9.61 -19.81
CA ASN A 93 -31.20 -10.86 -20.32
C ASN A 93 -32.49 -11.30 -19.61
N LEU A 94 -33.13 -10.41 -18.81
CA LEU A 94 -34.49 -10.66 -18.38
C LEU A 94 -35.30 -10.82 -19.67
N PRO A 95 -35.95 -11.98 -19.90
CA PRO A 95 -36.86 -12.09 -21.02
C PRO A 95 -37.88 -10.98 -20.80
N LEU A 96 -37.88 -9.99 -21.69
CA LEU A 96 -39.08 -9.22 -21.92
C LEU A 96 -40.09 -10.30 -22.28
N SER A 97 -40.92 -10.69 -21.30
CA SER A 97 -42.02 -11.59 -21.57
C SER A 97 -42.83 -10.89 -22.64
N GLU A 98 -42.64 -11.32 -23.89
CA GLU A 98 -43.59 -11.20 -24.98
C GLU A 98 -44.80 -12.09 -24.64
N GLU A 99 -45.38 -11.84 -23.48
CA GLU A 99 -46.74 -12.17 -23.13
C GLU A 99 -47.34 -10.85 -22.63
N GLY A 100 -47.38 -9.88 -23.55
CA GLY A 100 -48.54 -9.00 -23.55
C GLY A 100 -49.77 -9.92 -23.59
N PRO A 101 -50.77 -9.72 -22.73
CA PRO A 101 -51.95 -10.57 -22.73
C PRO A 101 -52.48 -10.57 -24.15
N GLY A 102 -52.45 -11.74 -24.79
CA GLY A 102 -52.98 -11.92 -26.12
C GLY A 102 -54.43 -11.48 -26.09
N LEU A 103 -54.69 -10.24 -26.53
CA LEU A 103 -56.02 -9.79 -26.89
C LEU A 103 -56.42 -10.69 -28.06
N LYS A 104 -57.10 -11.79 -27.73
CA LYS A 104 -58.00 -12.47 -28.65
C LYS A 104 -59.02 -11.42 -29.08
N ILE A 105 -58.69 -10.70 -30.15
CA ILE A 105 -59.71 -10.03 -30.93
C ILE A 105 -60.41 -11.16 -31.68
N GLU A 106 -61.45 -11.69 -31.05
CA GLU A 106 -62.44 -12.50 -31.73
C GLU A 106 -63.22 -11.56 -32.65
N GLY A 107 -62.59 -11.31 -33.81
CA GLY A 107 -63.19 -10.60 -34.92
C GLY A 107 -64.31 -11.45 -35.49
N SER A 108 -65.50 -10.85 -35.50
CA SER A 108 -66.62 -11.19 -36.35
C SER A 108 -66.20 -11.46 -37.80
N GLU A 109 -66.48 -12.66 -38.30
CA GLU A 109 -66.83 -12.93 -39.71
C GLU A 109 -67.88 -14.06 -39.64
N GLU A 110 -69.18 -13.71 -39.71
CA GLU A 110 -70.00 -13.83 -40.94
C GLU A 110 -69.98 -15.22 -41.58
N SER A 111 -71.02 -16.02 -41.30
CA SER A 111 -71.89 -16.72 -42.27
C SER A 111 -72.97 -17.54 -41.57
#